data_AF-A0A8H5DLL9-F1
#
_entry.id   AF-A0A8H5DLL9-F1
#
_cell.length_a   1.000
_cell.length_b   1.000
_cell.length_c   1.000
_cell.angle_alpha   90.00
_cell.angle_beta   90.00
_cell.angle_gamma   90.00
#
_symmetry.space_group_name_H-M   'P 1'
#
loop_
_entity.id
_entity.type
_entity.pdbx_description
1 polymer ?
#
loop_
_entity_poly.entity_id
_entity_poly.type
_entity_poly.pdbx_seq_one_letter_code
_entity_poly.pdbx_strand_id
1 'polypeptide(L)'
;MPQNLRTRVDLLFGHYYLLRGENRRKMELADLSLLDYPSSEGSTPCGCLVTLLRDGKLNKTAKKEFMGALRHKDPLFCTQGALAQLFFWRWHVAGEPSPSFRRRQDWYRIKVLVGRDREQELSYPTQLQETWRIFGAAGLMASKKTHLPRRVGAQDAETHGTSLAQISQAGRWNQSVLCQAYLTHLPRQFMRVVAGFSASPGDYFLARAAHEPPYVLQKQLWPWIEEWEPRFEACARRQCWAEGGLDDDDLAADGFLKLMRRLRIVLLQDLAVLQPRYPSLPFFAYAPFNGPEWDEFAVAVRSDAVGATEPLSLLVQRALPELSGVLESTREAVLQNSQRLAIRLEARLEGIQDGLDALLQGKVPVTFTGHFGAGPAVSLAPSTAPTLNFNTAPAPAPEPPVPGMPVVAALAKVFTVRDVWKEWEEGIAGQPAVRVLEKTWGSRWRPGNGIRVQFCRRKVIWDELLARTASGKSEEEAVAELELLRAGRSLNRLVDELKQRRRRGQGQGRIRVQVGTPVPDDPGPGPRQTRGQGYRGRWARLGRRRTAPRRR
;
A
#
# COMPACT_ATOMS: atom_id res chain seq x y z
N MET A 1 6.48 -32.41 -1.94
CA MET A 1 6.76 -30.98 -2.19
C MET A 1 8.01 -30.55 -1.44
N PRO A 2 8.94 -29.79 -2.02
CA PRO A 2 10.05 -29.21 -1.29
C PRO A 2 9.42 -28.17 -0.37
N GLN A 3 9.39 -28.47 0.92
CA GLN A 3 8.81 -27.61 1.95
C GLN A 3 9.32 -26.17 1.82
N ASN A 4 10.57 -26.02 1.37
CA ASN A 4 11.25 -24.74 1.13
C ASN A 4 10.57 -23.85 0.08
N LEU A 5 10.06 -24.38 -1.04
CA LEU A 5 9.40 -23.56 -2.08
C LEU A 5 8.08 -22.99 -1.57
N ARG A 6 7.28 -23.82 -0.89
CA ARG A 6 6.02 -23.40 -0.27
C ARG A 6 6.28 -22.34 0.80
N THR A 7 7.28 -22.53 1.66
CA THR A 7 7.61 -21.58 2.71
C THR A 7 8.19 -20.28 2.15
N ARG A 8 8.95 -20.33 1.04
CA ARG A 8 9.40 -19.13 0.32
C ARG A 8 8.20 -18.30 -0.14
N VAL A 9 7.22 -18.91 -0.82
CA VAL A 9 5.99 -18.21 -1.22
C VAL A 9 5.28 -17.63 0.00
N ASP A 10 5.13 -18.40 1.07
CA ASP A 10 4.52 -17.91 2.32
C ASP A 10 5.20 -16.63 2.82
N LEU A 11 6.53 -16.64 2.98
CA LEU A 11 7.28 -15.49 3.48
C LEU A 11 7.16 -14.26 2.58
N LEU A 12 7.30 -14.43 1.27
CA LEU A 12 7.22 -13.31 0.30
C LEU A 12 5.81 -12.71 0.28
N PHE A 13 4.76 -13.53 0.33
CA PHE A 13 3.38 -13.02 0.48
C PHE A 13 3.20 -12.26 1.80
N GLY A 14 3.86 -12.70 2.87
CA GLY A 14 3.81 -12.01 4.15
C GLY A 14 4.47 -10.64 4.10
N HIS A 15 5.56 -10.50 3.35
CA HIS A 15 6.34 -9.28 3.21
C HIS A 15 5.72 -8.30 2.21
N TYR A 16 5.54 -8.71 0.95
CA TYR A 16 5.14 -7.80 -0.13
C TYR A 16 3.64 -7.52 -0.21
N TYR A 17 2.80 -8.39 0.35
CA TYR A 17 1.37 -8.11 0.50
C TYR A 17 1.02 -7.71 1.93
N LEU A 18 1.99 -7.65 2.85
CA LEU A 18 1.74 -7.42 4.28
C LEU A 18 0.68 -8.39 4.85
N LEU A 19 0.54 -9.61 4.33
CA LEU A 19 -0.55 -10.51 4.71
C LEU A 19 -0.33 -11.13 6.09
N ARG A 20 -1.44 -11.41 6.78
CA ARG A 20 -1.40 -12.21 8.00
C ARG A 20 -1.17 -13.68 7.65
N GLY A 21 -0.56 -14.43 8.56
CA GLY A 21 -0.35 -15.87 8.39
C GLY A 21 -1.63 -16.64 8.05
N GLU A 22 -2.76 -16.28 8.64
CA GLU A 22 -4.06 -16.90 8.35
C GLU A 22 -4.49 -16.70 6.89
N ASN A 23 -4.46 -15.46 6.39
CA ASN A 23 -4.85 -15.15 5.01
C ASN A 23 -3.99 -15.92 3.99
N ARG A 24 -2.68 -16.05 4.27
CA ARG A 24 -1.75 -16.78 3.40
C ARG A 24 -2.09 -18.27 3.29
N ARG A 25 -2.47 -18.90 4.40
CA ARG A 25 -2.82 -20.34 4.43
C ARG A 25 -4.17 -20.62 3.75
N LYS A 26 -5.13 -19.71 3.89
CA LYS A 26 -6.48 -19.85 3.32
C LYS A 26 -6.54 -19.65 1.80
N MET A 27 -5.55 -18.97 1.24
CA MET A 27 -5.54 -18.53 -0.16
C MET A 27 -5.71 -19.67 -1.16
N GLU A 28 -6.61 -19.46 -2.11
CA GLU A 28 -6.96 -20.39 -3.18
C GLU A 28 -6.36 -19.96 -4.52
N LEU A 29 -6.22 -20.90 -5.46
CA LEU A 29 -5.80 -20.57 -6.82
C LEU A 29 -6.76 -19.57 -7.47
N ALA A 30 -8.07 -19.73 -7.21
CA ALA A 30 -9.12 -18.84 -7.71
C ALA A 30 -9.12 -17.43 -7.08
N ASP A 31 -8.25 -17.18 -6.11
CA ASP A 31 -8.01 -15.83 -5.59
C ASP A 31 -6.90 -15.10 -6.35
N LEU A 32 -6.12 -15.79 -7.19
CA LEU A 32 -4.99 -15.22 -7.93
C LEU A 32 -5.39 -14.83 -9.35
N SER A 33 -5.05 -13.62 -9.75
CA SER A 33 -5.24 -13.14 -11.13
C SER A 33 -4.12 -12.20 -11.57
N LEU A 34 -4.02 -11.97 -12.88
CA LEU A 34 -3.14 -10.97 -13.47
C LEU A 34 -3.89 -9.68 -13.75
N LEU A 35 -3.29 -8.55 -13.39
CA LEU A 35 -3.70 -7.22 -13.87
C LEU A 35 -2.51 -6.58 -14.59
N ASP A 36 -2.60 -6.43 -15.90
CA ASP A 36 -1.60 -5.73 -16.68
C ASP A 36 -1.76 -4.22 -16.53
N TYR A 37 -0.65 -3.55 -16.22
CA TYR A 37 -0.60 -2.09 -16.21
C TYR A 37 -0.29 -1.55 -17.61
N PRO A 38 -0.77 -0.34 -17.93
CA PRO A 38 -0.45 0.31 -19.20
C PRO A 38 1.05 0.57 -19.34
N SER A 39 1.50 0.80 -20.58
CA SER A 39 2.90 1.12 -20.91
C SER A 39 3.43 2.38 -20.20
N SER A 40 2.56 3.24 -19.69
CA SER A 40 2.95 4.38 -18.85
C SER A 40 3.48 3.99 -17.47
N GLU A 41 3.35 2.73 -17.05
CA GLU A 41 3.91 2.23 -15.80
C GLU A 41 5.43 2.01 -15.88
N GLY A 42 5.95 1.72 -17.08
CA GLY A 42 7.38 1.69 -17.38
C GLY A 42 7.73 1.02 -18.70
N SER A 43 9.03 0.96 -19.00
CA SER A 43 9.55 0.56 -20.32
C SER A 43 9.47 -0.93 -20.62
N THR A 44 9.21 -1.76 -19.61
CA THR A 44 8.99 -3.21 -19.76
C THR A 44 7.56 -3.57 -19.34
N PRO A 45 6.94 -4.61 -19.90
CA PRO A 45 5.58 -5.01 -19.53
C PRO A 45 5.42 -5.24 -18.02
N CYS A 46 4.54 -4.46 -17.40
CA CYS A 46 4.30 -4.47 -15.95
C CYS A 46 3.00 -5.20 -15.61
N GLY A 47 3.13 -6.48 -15.25
CA GLY A 47 2.00 -7.30 -14.78
C GLY A 47 1.96 -7.37 -13.27
N CYS A 48 0.83 -6.98 -12.66
CA CYS A 48 0.57 -7.05 -11.24
C CYS A 48 -0.09 -8.39 -10.88
N LEU A 49 0.52 -9.13 -9.95
CA LEU A 49 -0.11 -10.31 -9.36
C LEU A 49 -1.15 -9.83 -8.35
N VAL A 50 -2.42 -10.01 -8.66
CA VAL A 50 -3.53 -9.62 -7.81
C VAL A 50 -3.99 -10.82 -6.99
N THR A 51 -4.29 -10.58 -5.73
CA THR A 51 -4.87 -11.55 -4.81
C THR A 51 -6.16 -10.99 -4.23
N LEU A 52 -7.24 -11.75 -4.37
CA LEU A 52 -8.51 -11.51 -3.70
C LEU A 52 -8.47 -12.05 -2.27
N LEU A 53 -8.89 -11.24 -1.31
CA LEU A 53 -9.16 -11.64 0.06
C LEU A 53 -10.67 -11.67 0.27
N ARG A 54 -11.19 -12.86 0.58
CA ARG A 54 -12.62 -13.07 0.88
C ARG A 54 -12.90 -12.96 2.38
N ASP A 55 -11.97 -13.48 3.19
CA ASP A 55 -12.08 -13.52 4.64
C ASP A 55 -10.92 -12.81 5.32
N GLY A 56 -11.21 -12.14 6.43
CA GLY A 56 -10.19 -11.59 7.32
C GLY A 56 -10.77 -11.21 8.67
N LYS A 57 -9.95 -11.30 9.73
CA LYS A 57 -10.37 -10.96 11.11
C LYS A 57 -11.00 -9.56 11.26
N LEU A 58 -10.77 -8.65 10.31
CA LEU A 58 -11.35 -7.30 10.27
C LEU A 58 -12.49 -7.14 9.24
N ASN A 59 -12.65 -8.07 8.30
CA ASN A 59 -13.65 -8.03 7.24
C ASN A 59 -14.92 -8.78 7.70
N LYS A 60 -15.71 -8.14 8.57
CA LYS A 60 -16.97 -8.71 9.10
C LYS A 60 -18.14 -8.64 8.11
N THR A 61 -17.92 -8.04 6.94
CA THR A 61 -18.93 -7.71 5.93
C THR A 61 -18.78 -8.50 4.63
N ALA A 62 -17.91 -9.51 4.60
CA ALA A 62 -17.62 -10.35 3.42
C ALA A 62 -17.30 -9.54 2.15
N LYS A 63 -16.66 -8.37 2.30
CA LYS A 63 -16.34 -7.50 1.17
C LYS A 63 -15.16 -8.05 0.39
N LYS A 64 -15.24 -8.04 -0.95
CA LYS A 64 -14.11 -8.38 -1.82
C LYS A 64 -12.99 -7.36 -1.68
N GLU A 65 -11.80 -7.84 -1.32
CA GLU A 65 -10.64 -7.02 -1.00
C GLU A 65 -9.44 -7.41 -1.88
N PHE A 66 -8.85 -6.48 -2.62
CA PHE A 66 -7.74 -6.80 -3.54
C PHE A 66 -6.38 -6.35 -3.03
N MET A 67 -5.36 -7.20 -3.20
CA MET A 67 -3.97 -6.88 -2.90
C MET A 67 -3.10 -7.20 -4.11
N GLY A 68 -1.94 -6.55 -4.23
CA GLY A 68 -1.11 -6.65 -5.43
C GLY A 68 0.37 -6.68 -5.10
N ALA A 69 1.15 -7.33 -5.97
CA ALA A 69 2.60 -7.21 -5.98
C ALA A 69 3.14 -7.24 -7.42
N LEU A 70 4.17 -6.44 -7.65
CA LEU A 70 4.93 -6.42 -8.89
C LEU A 70 6.05 -7.46 -8.85
N ARG A 71 6.67 -7.75 -10.00
CA ARG A 71 7.92 -8.52 -10.04
C ARG A 71 9.03 -7.73 -9.37
N HIS A 72 9.80 -8.38 -8.51
CA HIS A 72 10.92 -7.74 -7.82
C HIS A 72 12.15 -7.63 -8.75
N LYS A 73 12.96 -6.56 -8.63
CA LYS A 73 14.22 -6.38 -9.40
C LYS A 73 15.18 -7.56 -9.24
N ASP A 74 15.34 -8.06 -8.02
CA ASP A 74 16.01 -9.34 -7.73
C ASP A 74 15.05 -10.55 -7.89
N PRO A 75 15.37 -11.56 -8.73
CA PRO A 75 14.57 -12.78 -8.87
C PRO A 75 14.44 -13.62 -7.58
N LEU A 76 15.36 -13.52 -6.62
CA LEU A 76 15.27 -14.22 -5.32
C LEU A 76 14.11 -13.69 -4.47
N PHE A 77 13.75 -12.43 -4.65
CA PHE A 77 12.70 -11.74 -3.91
C PHE A 77 11.37 -11.65 -4.68
N CYS A 78 11.34 -12.13 -5.94
CA CYS A 78 10.18 -12.07 -6.81
C CYS A 78 9.05 -13.02 -6.36
N THR A 79 7.90 -12.48 -5.95
CA THR A 79 6.69 -13.26 -5.58
C THR A 79 6.17 -14.11 -6.72
N GLN A 80 6.10 -13.52 -7.93
CA GLN A 80 5.66 -14.21 -9.15
C GLN A 80 6.62 -15.35 -9.49
N GLY A 81 7.93 -15.12 -9.42
CA GLY A 81 8.95 -16.16 -9.65
C GLY A 81 8.87 -17.30 -8.63
N ALA A 82 8.67 -16.98 -7.35
CA ALA A 82 8.48 -17.99 -6.31
C ALA A 82 7.21 -18.83 -6.51
N LEU A 83 6.10 -18.21 -6.93
CA LEU A 83 4.89 -18.94 -7.30
C LEU A 83 5.12 -19.85 -8.50
N ALA A 84 5.77 -19.34 -9.55
CA ALA A 84 6.04 -20.12 -10.75
C ALA A 84 6.91 -21.35 -10.43
N GLN A 85 7.93 -21.19 -9.59
CA GLN A 85 8.76 -22.30 -9.10
C GLN A 85 7.94 -23.31 -8.28
N LEU A 86 7.05 -22.84 -7.40
CA LEU A 86 6.16 -23.70 -6.62
C LEU A 86 5.21 -24.50 -7.54
N PHE A 87 4.59 -23.83 -8.52
CA PHE A 87 3.63 -24.43 -9.45
C PHE A 87 4.29 -25.40 -10.43
N PHE A 88 5.50 -25.07 -10.91
CA PHE A 88 6.31 -26.01 -11.67
C PHE A 88 6.56 -27.27 -10.85
N TRP A 89 7.00 -27.13 -9.60
CA TRP A 89 7.24 -28.31 -8.78
C TRP A 89 5.98 -29.13 -8.56
N ARG A 90 4.85 -28.48 -8.29
CA ARG A 90 3.56 -29.14 -8.06
C ARG A 90 3.15 -30.02 -9.24
N TRP A 91 3.12 -29.42 -10.43
CA TRP A 91 2.47 -30.04 -11.59
C TRP A 91 3.44 -30.77 -12.52
N HIS A 92 4.71 -30.37 -12.60
CA HIS A 92 5.71 -31.06 -13.43
C HIS A 92 6.47 -32.13 -12.65
N VAL A 93 6.90 -31.83 -11.42
CA VAL A 93 7.84 -32.70 -10.70
C VAL A 93 7.13 -33.64 -9.73
N ALA A 94 6.17 -33.13 -8.96
CA ALA A 94 5.46 -33.92 -7.94
C ALA A 94 4.26 -34.69 -8.49
N GLY A 95 3.89 -34.48 -9.76
CA GLY A 95 2.76 -35.17 -10.40
C GLY A 95 1.40 -34.81 -9.81
N GLU A 96 1.25 -33.65 -9.16
CA GLU A 96 -0.08 -33.18 -8.75
C GLU A 96 -0.92 -32.94 -10.03
N PRO A 97 -2.18 -33.41 -10.09
CA PRO A 97 -3.05 -33.14 -11.23
C PRO A 97 -3.22 -31.64 -11.49
N SER A 98 -3.21 -31.20 -12.74
CA SER A 98 -3.51 -29.82 -13.10
C SER A 98 -4.94 -29.42 -12.68
N PRO A 99 -5.22 -28.13 -12.47
CA PRO A 99 -6.58 -27.65 -12.26
C PRO A 99 -7.48 -27.98 -13.47
N SER A 100 -8.73 -28.34 -13.21
CA SER A 100 -9.79 -28.46 -14.23
C SER A 100 -10.67 -27.21 -14.18
N PHE A 101 -10.85 -26.55 -15.32
CA PHE A 101 -11.70 -25.35 -15.42
C PHE A 101 -13.10 -25.66 -15.98
N ARG A 102 -13.51 -26.94 -16.01
CA ARG A 102 -14.87 -27.33 -16.44
C ARG A 102 -15.94 -26.79 -15.50
N ARG A 103 -15.70 -26.89 -14.19
CA ARG A 103 -16.62 -26.41 -13.16
C ARG A 103 -15.84 -25.67 -12.09
N ARG A 104 -16.43 -24.60 -11.54
CA ARG A 104 -15.84 -23.86 -10.40
C ARG A 104 -15.50 -24.78 -9.23
N GLN A 105 -16.34 -25.78 -8.96
CA GLN A 105 -16.11 -26.74 -7.86
C GLN A 105 -14.84 -27.56 -8.02
N ASP A 106 -14.37 -27.78 -9.25
CA ASP A 106 -13.21 -28.64 -9.54
C ASP A 106 -11.87 -27.96 -9.20
N TRP A 107 -11.86 -26.62 -9.04
CA TRP A 107 -10.61 -25.88 -8.85
C TRP A 107 -10.63 -24.76 -7.81
N TYR A 108 -11.79 -24.19 -7.47
CA TYR A 108 -11.87 -23.04 -6.55
C TYR A 108 -11.30 -23.33 -5.17
N ARG A 109 -11.36 -24.58 -4.72
CA ARG A 109 -10.90 -24.99 -3.38
C ARG A 109 -9.42 -25.32 -3.33
N ILE A 110 -8.75 -25.41 -4.48
CA ILE A 110 -7.33 -25.76 -4.54
C ILE A 110 -6.53 -24.63 -3.89
N LYS A 111 -5.72 -24.99 -2.90
CA LYS A 111 -4.91 -24.02 -2.15
C LYS A 111 -3.64 -23.64 -2.89
N VAL A 112 -3.20 -22.40 -2.69
CA VAL A 112 -1.87 -21.94 -3.08
C VAL A 112 -0.83 -22.64 -2.20
N LEU A 113 -1.01 -22.53 -0.87
CA LEU A 113 -0.17 -23.20 0.13
C LEU A 113 -0.86 -24.49 0.60
N VAL A 114 -0.63 -25.56 -0.16
CA VAL A 114 -1.23 -26.88 0.07
C VAL A 114 -0.83 -27.48 1.42
N GLY A 115 -1.81 -28.02 2.14
CA GLY A 115 -1.66 -28.81 3.36
C GLY A 115 -1.29 -30.27 3.09
N ARG A 116 -2.03 -31.22 3.68
CA ARG A 116 -1.89 -32.65 3.38
C ARG A 116 -2.56 -33.01 2.05
N ASP A 117 -3.73 -32.43 1.81
CA ASP A 117 -4.49 -32.51 0.57
C ASP A 117 -4.47 -31.15 -0.16
N ARG A 118 -4.61 -31.15 -1.49
CA ARG A 118 -4.58 -29.94 -2.33
C ARG A 118 -5.65 -28.91 -1.97
N GLU A 119 -6.80 -29.34 -1.45
CA GLU A 119 -7.88 -28.45 -1.01
C GLU A 119 -7.78 -28.03 0.45
N GLN A 120 -6.86 -28.66 1.20
CA GLN A 120 -6.65 -28.36 2.60
C GLN A 120 -5.66 -27.22 2.77
N GLU A 121 -6.02 -26.21 3.58
CA GLU A 121 -5.09 -25.16 3.96
C GLU A 121 -3.88 -25.71 4.71
N LEU A 122 -2.72 -25.08 4.52
CA LEU A 122 -1.55 -25.34 5.36
C LEU A 122 -1.93 -25.17 6.84
N SER A 123 -1.51 -26.10 7.69
CA SER A 123 -1.78 -25.99 9.13
C SER A 123 -0.94 -24.88 9.76
N TYR A 124 -1.47 -24.20 10.78
CA TYR A 124 -0.69 -23.20 11.53
C TYR A 124 0.57 -23.78 12.17
N PRO A 125 0.54 -24.94 12.86
CA PRO A 125 1.75 -25.55 13.42
C PRO A 125 2.82 -25.81 12.36
N THR A 126 2.44 -26.32 11.18
CA THR A 126 3.39 -26.54 10.08
C THR A 126 3.98 -25.23 9.58
N GLN A 127 3.15 -24.21 9.32
CA GLN A 127 3.64 -22.88 8.91
C GLN A 127 4.64 -22.30 9.91
N LEU A 128 4.32 -22.40 11.21
CA LEU A 128 5.15 -21.89 12.30
C LEU A 128 6.49 -22.65 12.38
N GLN A 129 6.45 -23.98 12.30
CA GLN A 129 7.63 -24.84 12.37
C GLN A 129 8.59 -24.57 11.20
N GLU A 130 8.07 -24.50 9.97
CA GLU A 130 8.89 -24.22 8.78
C GLU A 130 9.50 -22.81 8.83
N THR A 131 8.71 -21.81 9.25
CA THR A 131 9.22 -20.45 9.45
C THR A 131 10.33 -20.45 10.50
N TRP A 132 10.16 -21.19 11.59
CA TRP A 132 11.16 -21.29 12.64
C TRP A 132 12.45 -21.95 12.17
N ARG A 133 12.35 -23.01 11.38
CA ARG A 133 13.51 -23.69 10.79
C ARG A 133 14.31 -22.76 9.90
N ILE A 134 13.65 -22.00 9.03
CA ILE A 134 14.31 -21.04 8.14
C ILE A 134 14.94 -19.89 8.93
N PHE A 135 14.25 -19.35 9.93
CA PHE A 135 14.81 -18.30 10.78
C PHE A 135 16.03 -18.79 11.56
N GLY A 136 15.97 -20.00 12.12
CA GLY A 136 17.12 -20.61 12.79
C GLY A 136 18.30 -20.81 11.85
N ALA A 137 18.06 -21.30 10.63
CA ALA A 137 19.11 -21.44 9.61
C ALA A 137 19.71 -20.09 9.17
N ALA A 138 18.93 -19.01 9.23
CA ALA A 138 19.39 -17.66 8.92
C ALA A 138 19.93 -16.89 10.15
N GLY A 139 20.01 -17.52 11.33
CA GLY A 139 20.46 -16.86 12.57
C GLY A 139 19.49 -15.81 13.12
N LEU A 140 18.22 -15.83 12.74
CA LEU A 140 17.21 -14.83 13.11
C LEU A 140 16.44 -15.23 14.37
N MET A 141 16.43 -14.34 15.36
CA MET A 141 15.70 -14.48 16.62
C MET A 141 14.42 -13.63 16.60
N ALA A 142 13.23 -14.27 16.60
CA ALA A 142 11.96 -13.56 16.58
C ALA A 142 10.88 -14.24 17.45
N SER A 143 10.18 -13.44 18.26
CA SER A 143 9.08 -13.89 19.12
C SER A 143 7.80 -14.18 18.34
N LYS A 144 7.42 -13.31 17.39
CA LYS A 144 6.21 -13.44 16.57
C LYS A 144 6.54 -13.84 15.12
N LYS A 145 6.93 -15.10 14.92
CA LYS A 145 7.52 -15.61 13.67
C LYS A 145 6.62 -15.45 12.44
N THR A 146 5.39 -15.97 12.48
CA THR A 146 4.46 -15.90 11.32
C THR A 146 3.88 -14.51 11.05
N HIS A 147 4.11 -13.54 11.95
CA HIS A 147 3.74 -12.13 11.75
C HIS A 147 4.96 -11.27 11.37
N LEU A 148 6.19 -11.79 11.52
CA LEU A 148 7.40 -11.01 11.28
C LEU A 148 7.46 -10.47 9.85
N PRO A 149 7.20 -11.25 8.77
CA PRO A 149 7.27 -10.72 7.41
C PRO A 149 6.36 -9.51 7.18
N ARG A 150 5.14 -9.53 7.75
CA ARG A 150 4.20 -8.41 7.67
C ARG A 150 4.71 -7.16 8.37
N ARG A 151 5.40 -7.30 9.50
CA ARG A 151 5.99 -6.17 10.21
C ARG A 151 7.17 -5.61 9.42
N VAL A 152 8.07 -6.50 9.01
CA VAL A 152 9.30 -6.13 8.32
C VAL A 152 8.99 -5.51 6.97
N GLY A 153 8.05 -6.03 6.19
CA GLY A 153 7.65 -5.43 4.92
C GLY A 153 7.12 -4.00 5.05
N ALA A 154 6.47 -3.66 6.17
CA ALA A 154 6.03 -2.28 6.41
C ALA A 154 7.19 -1.36 6.79
N GLN A 155 8.15 -1.84 7.59
CA GLN A 155 9.36 -1.11 7.96
C GLN A 155 10.29 -0.92 6.76
N ASP A 156 10.37 -1.93 5.90
CA ASP A 156 11.13 -1.93 4.66
C ASP A 156 10.58 -0.85 3.70
N ALA A 157 9.26 -0.82 3.51
CA ALA A 157 8.60 0.22 2.71
C ALA A 157 8.81 1.64 3.27
N GLU A 158 8.76 1.79 4.60
CA GLU A 158 9.02 3.07 5.29
C GLU A 158 10.46 3.54 5.07
N THR A 159 11.42 2.63 5.24
CA THR A 159 12.86 2.90 5.06
C THR A 159 13.17 3.35 3.64
N HIS A 160 12.46 2.80 2.65
CA HIS A 160 12.62 3.14 1.24
C HIS A 160 11.65 4.26 0.76
N GLY A 161 11.12 5.07 1.68
CA GLY A 161 10.43 6.32 1.35
C GLY A 161 8.97 6.20 0.91
N THR A 162 8.32 5.06 1.17
CA THR A 162 6.88 4.93 0.92
C THR A 162 6.10 5.80 1.90
N SER A 163 5.10 6.54 1.41
CA SER A 163 4.24 7.35 2.28
C SER A 163 3.47 6.49 3.29
N LEU A 164 3.28 7.02 4.52
CA LEU A 164 2.48 6.36 5.56
C LEU A 164 1.06 6.01 5.06
N ALA A 165 0.47 6.84 4.20
CA ALA A 165 -0.85 6.60 3.62
C ALA A 165 -0.84 5.32 2.75
N GLN A 166 0.18 5.14 1.90
CA GLN A 166 0.33 3.96 1.04
C GLN A 166 0.67 2.70 1.85
N ILE A 167 1.53 2.82 2.86
CA ILE A 167 1.82 1.73 3.80
C ILE A 167 0.54 1.33 4.57
N SER A 168 -0.24 2.31 5.04
CA SER A 168 -1.51 2.08 5.72
C SER A 168 -2.54 1.42 4.78
N GLN A 169 -2.60 1.85 3.53
CA GLN A 169 -3.46 1.24 2.50
C GLN A 169 -3.05 -0.21 2.21
N ALA A 170 -1.76 -0.48 2.00
CA ALA A 170 -1.21 -1.82 1.79
C ALA A 170 -1.45 -2.73 2.99
N GLY A 171 -1.15 -2.25 4.19
CA GLY A 171 -1.38 -2.97 5.45
C GLY A 171 -2.85 -3.09 5.81
N ARG A 172 -3.74 -2.38 5.11
CA ARG A 172 -5.17 -2.25 5.43
C ARG A 172 -5.39 -1.75 6.86
N TRP A 173 -4.54 -0.82 7.28
CA TRP A 173 -4.70 -0.06 8.51
C TRP A 173 -5.54 1.18 8.23
N ASN A 174 -6.41 1.55 9.17
CA ASN A 174 -7.14 2.82 9.16
C ASN A 174 -7.88 3.16 7.84
N GLN A 175 -8.56 2.19 7.23
CA GLN A 175 -9.34 2.45 6.02
C GLN A 175 -10.54 3.35 6.33
N SER A 176 -10.63 4.49 5.63
CA SER A 176 -11.79 5.39 5.72
C SER A 176 -13.03 4.73 5.09
N VAL A 177 -14.22 5.27 5.39
CA VAL A 177 -15.48 4.79 4.77
C VAL A 177 -15.41 4.90 3.24
N LEU A 178 -14.75 5.93 2.69
CA LEU A 178 -14.53 6.09 1.25
C LEU A 178 -13.67 4.96 0.67
N CYS A 179 -12.52 4.67 1.30
CA CYS A 179 -11.66 3.55 0.89
C CYS A 179 -12.40 2.22 0.99
N GLN A 180 -13.22 2.06 2.03
CA GLN A 180 -14.01 0.86 2.25
C GLN A 180 -15.21 0.75 1.33
N ALA A 181 -15.75 1.85 0.79
CA ALA A 181 -16.98 1.83 -0.01
C ALA A 181 -16.69 1.87 -1.52
N TYR A 182 -15.75 2.70 -1.97
CA TYR A 182 -15.61 3.08 -3.39
C TYR A 182 -14.25 2.75 -4.03
N LEU A 183 -13.17 2.67 -3.25
CA LEU A 183 -11.82 2.53 -3.80
C LEU A 183 -11.32 1.09 -3.69
N THR A 184 -11.13 0.41 -4.82
CA THR A 184 -10.43 -0.89 -4.89
C THR A 184 -8.91 -0.73 -5.05
N HIS A 185 -8.41 0.51 -5.09
CA HIS A 185 -7.09 0.81 -5.64
C HIS A 185 -5.96 0.11 -4.89
N LEU A 186 -5.15 -0.60 -5.66
CA LEU A 186 -3.88 -1.18 -5.23
C LEU A 186 -2.87 -0.05 -4.94
N PRO A 187 -2.08 -0.15 -3.85
CA PRO A 187 -1.16 0.91 -3.45
C PRO A 187 0.10 0.89 -4.32
N ARG A 188 0.03 1.50 -5.51
CA ARG A 188 1.10 1.41 -6.55
C ARG A 188 2.45 1.92 -6.07
N GLN A 189 2.47 3.01 -5.31
CA GLN A 189 3.72 3.54 -4.75
C GLN A 189 4.39 2.50 -3.85
N PHE A 190 3.63 1.92 -2.92
CA PHE A 190 4.13 0.86 -2.03
C PHE A 190 4.64 -0.34 -2.85
N MET A 191 3.84 -0.82 -3.81
CA MET A 191 4.18 -2.00 -4.62
C MET A 191 5.47 -1.83 -5.43
N ARG A 192 5.74 -0.64 -5.97
CA ARG A 192 7.00 -0.33 -6.68
C ARG A 192 8.18 -0.35 -5.71
N VAL A 193 8.06 0.36 -4.59
CA VAL A 193 9.15 0.50 -3.61
C VAL A 193 9.56 -0.85 -3.05
N VAL A 194 8.61 -1.67 -2.58
CA VAL A 194 8.94 -2.99 -2.04
C VAL A 194 9.38 -3.99 -3.11
N ALA A 195 9.18 -3.69 -4.40
CA ALA A 195 9.71 -4.49 -5.49
C ALA A 195 11.11 -4.03 -5.97
N GLY A 196 11.69 -3.00 -5.33
CA GLY A 196 13.02 -2.46 -5.62
C GLY A 196 13.05 -1.33 -6.65
N PHE A 197 11.90 -0.74 -7.01
CA PHE A 197 11.81 0.41 -7.92
C PHE A 197 11.65 1.72 -7.14
N SER A 198 11.80 2.86 -7.81
CA SER A 198 11.46 4.14 -7.17
C SER A 198 9.94 4.25 -6.96
N ALA A 199 9.55 5.19 -6.11
CA ALA A 199 8.14 5.53 -5.89
C ALA A 199 7.46 6.10 -7.15
N SER A 200 8.23 6.62 -8.11
CA SER A 200 7.74 7.39 -9.25
C SER A 200 6.97 6.53 -10.26
N PRO A 201 5.83 7.01 -10.78
CA PRO A 201 5.18 6.40 -11.94
C PRO A 201 6.09 6.41 -13.17
N GLY A 202 6.00 5.37 -14.00
CA GLY A 202 6.83 5.23 -15.20
C GLY A 202 8.18 4.57 -14.96
N ASP A 203 8.61 4.40 -13.71
CA ASP A 203 9.96 3.94 -13.38
C ASP A 203 10.16 2.41 -13.37
N TYR A 204 9.14 1.66 -13.81
CA TYR A 204 9.23 0.20 -13.83
C TYR A 204 10.09 -0.30 -15.00
N PHE A 205 11.26 -0.83 -14.68
CA PHE A 205 12.15 -1.47 -15.66
C PHE A 205 12.78 -2.75 -15.11
N LEU A 206 12.54 -3.87 -15.78
CA LEU A 206 13.08 -5.17 -15.39
C LEU A 206 14.00 -5.71 -16.48
N ALA A 207 15.32 -5.56 -16.30
CA ALA A 207 16.33 -5.96 -17.28
C ALA A 207 16.13 -7.40 -17.80
N ARG A 208 15.95 -8.37 -16.90
CA ARG A 208 15.73 -9.78 -17.27
C ARG A 208 14.41 -10.07 -18.00
N ALA A 209 13.55 -9.06 -18.16
CA ALA A 209 12.32 -9.16 -18.94
C ALA A 209 12.43 -8.55 -20.35
N ALA A 210 13.62 -8.09 -20.75
CA ALA A 210 13.87 -7.53 -22.08
C ALA A 210 13.62 -8.55 -23.21
N HIS A 211 13.96 -9.82 -22.97
CA HIS A 211 13.72 -10.90 -23.93
C HIS A 211 12.47 -11.69 -23.61
N GLU A 212 11.60 -11.83 -24.61
CA GLU A 212 10.50 -12.78 -24.56
C GLU A 212 11.01 -14.20 -24.82
N PRO A 213 10.70 -15.19 -23.96
CA PRO A 213 11.17 -16.55 -24.17
C PRO A 213 10.57 -17.17 -25.45
N PRO A 214 11.35 -17.95 -26.22
CA PRO A 214 10.84 -18.68 -27.36
C PRO A 214 9.60 -19.52 -27.01
N TYR A 215 8.57 -19.48 -27.86
CA TYR A 215 7.31 -20.20 -27.63
C TYR A 215 7.52 -21.72 -27.46
N VAL A 216 8.55 -22.27 -28.09
CA VAL A 216 8.95 -23.69 -27.93
C VAL A 216 9.33 -24.05 -26.49
N LEU A 217 9.95 -23.14 -25.73
CA LEU A 217 10.23 -23.32 -24.30
C LEU A 217 8.96 -23.10 -23.48
N GLN A 218 8.16 -22.09 -23.83
CA GLN A 218 6.93 -21.77 -23.12
C GLN A 218 5.93 -22.93 -23.11
N LYS A 219 5.67 -23.56 -24.26
CA LYS A 219 4.67 -24.65 -24.38
C LYS A 219 5.03 -25.92 -23.61
N GLN A 220 6.30 -26.11 -23.25
CA GLN A 220 6.76 -27.22 -22.41
C GLN A 220 6.37 -27.01 -20.93
N LEU A 221 6.10 -25.77 -20.53
CA LEU A 221 5.59 -25.44 -19.19
C LEU A 221 4.07 -25.48 -19.20
N TRP A 222 3.45 -26.34 -18.38
CA TRP A 222 1.99 -26.40 -18.19
C TRP A 222 1.22 -26.50 -19.51
N PRO A 223 1.40 -27.57 -20.31
CA PRO A 223 0.80 -27.68 -21.66
C PRO A 223 -0.73 -27.57 -21.67
N TRP A 224 -1.39 -27.87 -20.55
CA TRP A 224 -2.83 -27.73 -20.37
C TRP A 224 -3.35 -26.30 -20.60
N ILE A 225 -2.50 -25.26 -20.55
CA ILE A 225 -2.94 -23.90 -20.92
C ILE A 225 -3.41 -23.86 -22.38
N GLU A 226 -2.77 -24.61 -23.28
CA GLU A 226 -3.17 -24.66 -24.70
C GLU A 226 -4.55 -25.32 -24.90
N GLU A 227 -4.99 -26.15 -23.95
CA GLU A 227 -6.34 -26.73 -23.97
C GLU A 227 -7.39 -25.71 -23.52
N TRP A 228 -7.09 -24.94 -22.47
CA TRP A 228 -8.07 -24.07 -21.81
C TRP A 228 -8.17 -22.69 -22.44
N GLU A 229 -7.07 -22.10 -22.89
CA GLU A 229 -7.04 -20.75 -23.40
C GLU A 229 -7.96 -20.54 -24.62
N PRO A 230 -7.91 -21.38 -25.68
CA PRO A 230 -8.84 -21.27 -26.80
C PRO A 230 -10.31 -21.41 -26.37
N ARG A 231 -10.58 -22.18 -25.31
CA ARG A 231 -11.95 -22.37 -24.78
C ARG A 231 -12.52 -21.09 -24.21
N PHE A 232 -11.74 -20.39 -23.38
CA PHE A 232 -12.12 -19.10 -22.82
C PHE A 232 -12.18 -17.98 -23.88
N GLU A 233 -11.29 -17.99 -24.88
CA GLU A 233 -11.31 -17.02 -25.99
C GLU A 233 -12.51 -17.19 -26.93
N ALA A 234 -12.93 -18.42 -27.24
CA ALA A 234 -14.14 -18.66 -28.02
C ALA A 234 -15.40 -18.30 -27.23
N CYS A 235 -15.41 -18.55 -25.91
CA CYS A 235 -16.50 -18.16 -25.02
C CYS A 235 -16.68 -16.64 -24.98
N ALA A 236 -15.60 -15.86 -24.89
CA ALA A 236 -15.64 -14.40 -24.97
C ALA A 236 -16.27 -13.90 -26.30
N ARG A 237 -16.21 -14.72 -27.36
CA ARG A 237 -16.84 -14.47 -28.67
C ARG A 237 -18.24 -15.10 -28.82
N ARG A 238 -18.84 -15.59 -27.73
CA ARG A 238 -20.18 -16.21 -27.66
C ARG A 238 -20.36 -17.45 -28.53
N GLN A 239 -19.32 -18.26 -28.69
CA GLN A 239 -19.40 -19.54 -29.38
C GLN A 239 -19.65 -20.66 -28.34
N CYS A 240 -20.78 -21.37 -28.47
CA CYS A 240 -21.17 -22.44 -27.55
C CYS A 240 -20.40 -23.74 -27.82
N TRP A 241 -20.13 -24.51 -26.76
CA TRP A 241 -19.44 -25.81 -26.84
C TRP A 241 -20.44 -26.98 -26.81
N ALA A 242 -20.11 -28.06 -27.53
CA ALA A 242 -20.98 -29.25 -27.65
C ALA A 242 -21.04 -30.09 -26.34
N GLU A 243 -19.98 -30.08 -25.55
CA GLU A 243 -19.95 -30.67 -24.20
C GLU A 243 -20.18 -29.56 -23.18
N GLY A 244 -21.43 -29.35 -22.77
CA GLY A 244 -21.77 -28.37 -21.73
C GLY A 244 -20.88 -28.51 -20.50
N GLY A 245 -20.18 -27.44 -20.11
CA GLY A 245 -19.14 -27.52 -19.09
C GLY A 245 -18.21 -26.32 -19.02
N LEU A 246 -18.68 -25.12 -19.34
CA LEU A 246 -18.05 -23.87 -18.95
C LEU A 246 -19.06 -23.17 -18.03
N ASP A 247 -18.64 -22.75 -16.83
CA ASP A 247 -19.33 -21.63 -16.20
C ASP A 247 -18.97 -20.43 -17.08
N ASP A 248 -19.84 -20.10 -18.06
CA ASP A 248 -19.54 -19.19 -19.19
C ASP A 248 -19.02 -17.80 -18.75
N ASP A 249 -19.17 -17.46 -17.46
CA ASP A 249 -18.70 -16.22 -16.81
C ASP A 249 -17.67 -16.46 -15.68
N ASP A 250 -16.84 -17.51 -15.73
CA ASP A 250 -15.76 -17.72 -14.76
C ASP A 250 -14.57 -16.75 -14.98
N LEU A 251 -14.76 -15.51 -14.53
CA LEU A 251 -13.74 -14.46 -14.52
C LEU A 251 -12.49 -14.82 -13.69
N ALA A 252 -12.63 -15.72 -12.70
CA ALA A 252 -11.49 -16.15 -11.91
C ALA A 252 -10.60 -17.08 -12.74
N ALA A 253 -11.19 -17.98 -13.52
CA ALA A 253 -10.46 -18.87 -14.42
C ALA A 253 -9.75 -18.09 -15.52
N ASP A 254 -10.41 -17.13 -16.18
CA ASP A 254 -9.78 -16.24 -17.16
C ASP A 254 -8.59 -15.47 -16.56
N GLY A 255 -8.81 -14.84 -15.40
CA GLY A 255 -7.76 -14.10 -14.70
C GLY A 255 -6.58 -14.98 -14.25
N PHE A 256 -6.86 -16.21 -13.84
CA PHE A 256 -5.84 -17.18 -13.45
C PHE A 256 -5.07 -17.75 -14.66
N LEU A 257 -5.73 -18.03 -15.78
CA LEU A 257 -5.06 -18.50 -17.01
C LEU A 257 -4.11 -17.43 -17.57
N LYS A 258 -4.53 -16.16 -17.58
CA LYS A 258 -3.66 -15.02 -17.92
C LYS A 258 -2.44 -14.95 -17.01
N LEU A 259 -2.64 -15.14 -15.70
CA LEU A 259 -1.54 -15.23 -14.75
C LEU A 259 -0.61 -16.41 -15.08
N MET A 260 -1.14 -17.59 -15.36
CA MET A 260 -0.34 -18.77 -15.66
C MET A 260 0.52 -18.60 -16.91
N ARG A 261 -0.02 -17.96 -17.97
CA ARG A 261 0.76 -17.56 -19.16
C ARG A 261 1.93 -16.66 -18.77
N ARG A 262 1.66 -15.63 -17.95
CA ARG A 262 2.70 -14.74 -17.44
C ARG A 262 3.75 -15.49 -16.61
N LEU A 263 3.33 -16.41 -15.75
CA LEU A 263 4.26 -17.19 -14.91
C LEU A 263 5.19 -18.08 -15.72
N ARG A 264 4.83 -18.52 -16.94
CA ARG A 264 5.75 -19.28 -17.83
C ARG A 264 6.95 -18.42 -18.17
N ILE A 265 6.67 -17.20 -18.59
CA ILE A 265 7.67 -16.20 -18.97
C ILE A 265 8.54 -15.85 -17.76
N VAL A 266 7.90 -15.57 -16.61
CA VAL A 266 8.61 -15.23 -15.37
C VAL A 266 9.54 -16.36 -14.94
N LEU A 267 9.11 -17.62 -15.01
CA LEU A 267 9.92 -18.76 -14.59
C LEU A 267 11.18 -18.90 -15.45
N LEU A 268 11.02 -18.85 -16.77
CA LEU A 268 12.13 -18.95 -17.73
C LEU A 268 13.14 -17.81 -17.51
N GLN A 269 12.68 -16.57 -17.43
CA GLN A 269 13.53 -15.40 -17.21
C GLN A 269 14.23 -15.43 -15.84
N ASP A 270 13.51 -15.74 -14.76
CA ASP A 270 14.07 -15.75 -13.41
C ASP A 270 15.11 -16.88 -13.26
N LEU A 271 14.84 -18.08 -13.81
CA LEU A 271 15.80 -19.19 -13.73
C LEU A 271 17.03 -18.98 -14.62
N ALA A 272 16.90 -18.31 -15.77
CA ALA A 272 18.04 -17.99 -16.63
C ALA A 272 19.08 -17.12 -15.89
N VAL A 273 18.60 -16.15 -15.09
CA VAL A 273 19.45 -15.30 -14.24
C VAL A 273 20.01 -16.07 -13.05
N LEU A 274 19.23 -16.96 -12.44
CA LEU A 274 19.64 -17.70 -11.24
C LEU A 274 20.60 -18.87 -11.54
N GLN A 275 20.57 -19.42 -12.75
CA GLN A 275 21.31 -20.63 -13.13
C GLN A 275 22.81 -20.58 -12.81
N PRO A 276 23.56 -19.52 -13.14
CA PRO A 276 25.01 -19.50 -12.87
C PRO A 276 25.35 -19.52 -11.38
N ARG A 277 24.51 -18.89 -10.54
CA ARG A 277 24.74 -18.82 -9.09
C ARG A 277 24.23 -20.07 -8.36
N TYR A 278 23.25 -20.75 -8.93
CA TYR A 278 22.63 -21.93 -8.32
C TYR A 278 22.47 -23.06 -9.35
N PRO A 279 23.56 -23.54 -9.99
CA PRO A 279 23.49 -24.51 -11.08
C PRO A 279 22.95 -25.88 -10.62
N SER A 280 23.05 -26.18 -9.32
CA SER A 280 22.57 -27.42 -8.72
C SER A 280 21.08 -27.39 -8.35
N LEU A 281 20.33 -26.35 -8.71
CA LEU A 281 18.89 -26.35 -8.47
C LEU A 281 18.23 -27.49 -9.26
N PRO A 282 17.29 -28.25 -8.66
CA PRO A 282 16.72 -29.41 -9.36
C PRO A 282 15.89 -29.05 -10.60
N PHE A 283 15.53 -27.77 -10.79
CA PHE A 283 14.80 -27.32 -11.99
C PHE A 283 15.56 -27.66 -13.28
N PHE A 284 16.89 -27.53 -13.28
CA PHE A 284 17.74 -27.75 -14.46
C PHE A 284 17.86 -29.22 -14.88
N ALA A 285 17.30 -30.14 -14.10
CA ALA A 285 17.19 -31.55 -14.49
C ALA A 285 15.97 -31.83 -15.39
N TYR A 286 15.05 -30.87 -15.53
CA TYR A 286 13.78 -31.06 -16.25
C TYR A 286 13.65 -30.08 -17.42
N ALA A 287 12.98 -30.54 -18.47
CA ALA A 287 12.54 -29.66 -19.55
C ALA A 287 11.60 -28.55 -19.01
N PRO A 288 11.65 -27.32 -19.54
CA PRO A 288 12.48 -26.87 -20.67
C PRO A 288 13.84 -26.32 -20.25
N PHE A 289 14.34 -26.60 -19.04
CA PHE A 289 15.57 -25.98 -18.50
C PHE A 289 16.84 -26.76 -18.86
N ASN A 290 16.76 -27.59 -19.89
CA ASN A 290 17.84 -28.37 -20.44
C ASN A 290 17.75 -28.33 -21.98
N GLY A 291 18.90 -28.38 -22.65
CA GLY A 291 18.97 -28.37 -24.11
C GLY A 291 19.36 -27.01 -24.73
N PRO A 292 19.62 -27.01 -26.05
CA PRO A 292 20.24 -25.89 -26.74
C PRO A 292 19.34 -24.64 -26.79
N GLU A 293 18.03 -24.80 -26.96
CA GLU A 293 17.09 -23.66 -26.99
C GLU A 293 17.06 -22.93 -25.64
N TRP A 294 17.21 -23.67 -24.53
CA TRP A 294 17.32 -23.09 -23.20
C TRP A 294 18.65 -22.36 -23.03
N ASP A 295 19.76 -22.99 -23.42
CA ASP A 295 21.09 -22.42 -23.25
C ASP A 295 21.24 -21.10 -24.01
N GLU A 296 20.75 -21.04 -25.26
CA GLU A 296 20.72 -19.82 -26.08
C GLU A 296 19.88 -18.73 -25.42
N PHE A 297 18.65 -19.04 -25.03
CA PHE A 297 17.78 -18.08 -24.36
C PHE A 297 18.37 -17.58 -23.03
N ALA A 298 18.95 -18.49 -22.24
CA ALA A 298 19.49 -18.16 -20.93
C ALA A 298 20.75 -17.27 -21.05
N VAL A 299 21.57 -17.49 -22.08
CA VAL A 299 22.69 -16.58 -22.40
C VAL A 299 22.17 -15.20 -22.77
N ALA A 300 21.18 -15.09 -23.67
CA ALA A 300 20.62 -13.80 -24.09
C ALA A 300 20.08 -12.99 -22.90
N VAL A 301 19.26 -13.60 -22.04
CA VAL A 301 18.74 -12.94 -20.82
C VAL A 301 19.84 -12.43 -19.90
N ARG A 302 20.95 -13.17 -19.77
CA ARG A 302 22.07 -12.79 -18.89
C ARG A 302 22.92 -11.67 -19.47
N SER A 303 23.18 -11.68 -20.78
CA SER A 303 23.93 -10.61 -21.45
C SER A 303 23.27 -9.26 -21.20
N ASP A 304 21.95 -9.19 -21.32
CA ASP A 304 21.18 -7.98 -21.02
C ASP A 304 21.11 -7.68 -19.53
N ALA A 305 21.00 -8.68 -18.66
CA ALA A 305 20.97 -8.44 -17.22
C ALA A 305 22.29 -7.86 -16.68
N VAL A 306 23.43 -8.19 -17.29
CA VAL A 306 24.77 -7.68 -16.93
C VAL A 306 25.06 -6.34 -17.63
N GLY A 307 24.53 -6.15 -18.85
CA GLY A 307 24.72 -4.93 -19.67
C GLY A 307 23.62 -3.88 -19.56
N ALA A 308 22.55 -4.10 -18.78
CA ALA A 308 21.41 -3.20 -18.68
C ALA A 308 21.75 -1.88 -17.99
N THR A 309 22.29 -0.94 -18.75
CA THR A 309 22.04 0.48 -18.53
C THR A 309 20.54 0.71 -18.58
N GLU A 310 19.97 1.31 -17.52
CA GLU A 310 18.58 1.74 -17.53
C GLU A 310 18.30 2.54 -18.83
N PRO A 311 17.16 2.31 -19.51
CA PRO A 311 16.81 3.05 -20.72
C PRO A 311 17.05 4.55 -20.54
N LEU A 312 17.70 5.19 -21.53
CA LEU A 312 18.01 6.62 -21.48
C LEU A 312 16.77 7.47 -21.18
N SER A 313 15.60 7.05 -21.68
CA SER A 313 14.31 7.69 -21.39
C SER A 313 13.98 7.74 -19.89
N LEU A 314 14.31 6.70 -19.13
CA LEU A 314 14.13 6.68 -17.67
C LEU A 314 15.13 7.59 -16.96
N LEU A 315 16.38 7.59 -17.41
CA LEU A 315 17.40 8.50 -16.87
C LEU A 315 17.01 9.96 -17.09
N VAL A 316 16.56 10.31 -18.29
CA VAL A 316 16.04 11.65 -18.63
C VAL A 316 14.81 11.98 -17.79
N GLN A 317 13.85 11.05 -17.64
CA GLN A 317 12.65 11.29 -16.84
C GLN A 317 12.98 11.57 -15.37
N ARG A 318 13.97 10.87 -14.80
CA ARG A 318 14.44 11.10 -13.42
C ARG A 318 15.23 12.41 -13.29
N ALA A 319 15.98 12.81 -14.32
CA ALA A 319 16.75 14.05 -14.32
C ALA A 319 15.90 15.30 -14.58
N LEU A 320 14.74 15.15 -15.24
CA LEU A 320 13.90 16.28 -15.67
C LEU A 320 13.48 17.23 -14.54
N PRO A 321 13.07 16.77 -13.34
CA PRO A 321 12.71 17.66 -12.24
C PRO A 321 13.88 18.53 -11.76
N GLU A 322 15.08 17.96 -11.68
CA GLU A 322 16.27 18.74 -11.29
C GLU A 322 16.68 19.73 -12.38
N LEU A 323 16.64 19.31 -13.64
CA LEU A 323 16.88 20.21 -14.78
C LEU A 323 15.84 21.34 -14.84
N SER A 324 14.57 21.05 -14.55
CA SER A 324 13.51 22.06 -14.45
C SER A 324 13.79 23.05 -13.33
N GLY A 325 14.17 22.57 -12.14
CA GLY A 325 14.52 23.44 -11.01
C GLY A 325 15.74 24.32 -11.31
N VAL A 326 16.77 23.78 -11.96
CA VAL A 326 17.91 24.57 -12.43
C VAL A 326 17.46 25.62 -13.45
N LEU A 327 16.66 25.26 -14.44
CA LEU A 327 16.15 26.21 -15.44
C LEU A 327 15.28 27.31 -14.82
N GLU A 328 14.41 26.97 -13.88
CA GLU A 328 13.57 27.92 -13.14
C GLU A 328 14.42 28.88 -12.30
N SER A 329 15.38 28.35 -11.53
CA SER A 329 16.30 29.18 -10.74
C SER A 329 17.15 30.11 -11.62
N THR A 330 17.59 29.61 -12.78
CA THR A 330 18.38 30.40 -13.74
C THR A 330 17.51 31.50 -14.35
N ARG A 331 16.25 31.18 -14.70
CA ARG A 331 15.27 32.17 -15.18
C ARG A 331 15.00 33.24 -14.14
N GLU A 332 14.80 32.87 -12.88
CA GLU A 332 14.60 33.83 -11.78
C GLU A 332 15.82 34.73 -11.57
N ALA A 333 17.03 34.16 -11.58
CA ALA A 333 18.27 34.94 -11.45
C ALA A 333 18.43 35.95 -12.59
N VAL A 334 18.11 35.57 -13.84
CA VAL A 334 18.13 36.47 -15.00
C VAL A 334 17.10 37.59 -14.85
N LEU A 335 15.87 37.28 -14.41
CA LEU A 335 14.83 38.28 -14.18
C LEU A 335 15.22 39.27 -13.09
N GLN A 336 15.77 38.80 -11.96
CA GLN A 336 16.25 39.65 -10.88
C GLN A 336 17.39 40.56 -11.33
N ASN A 337 18.33 40.03 -12.12
CA ASN A 337 19.43 40.82 -12.66
C ASN A 337 18.93 41.90 -13.63
N SER A 338 17.97 41.56 -14.50
CA SER A 338 17.32 42.51 -15.42
C SER A 338 16.62 43.64 -14.67
N GLN A 339 15.83 43.32 -13.64
CA GLN A 339 15.18 44.33 -12.79
C GLN A 339 16.20 45.25 -12.10
N ARG A 340 17.30 44.68 -11.58
CA ARG A 340 18.37 45.46 -10.95
C ARG A 340 19.04 46.43 -11.92
N LEU A 341 19.25 46.00 -13.18
CA LEU A 341 19.78 46.85 -14.23
C LEU A 341 18.81 47.98 -14.60
N ALA A 342 17.51 47.67 -14.72
CA ALA A 342 16.47 48.66 -14.98
C ALA A 342 16.44 49.76 -13.90
N ILE A 343 16.40 49.38 -12.62
CA ILE A 343 16.41 50.32 -11.49
C ILE A 343 17.69 51.18 -11.50
N ARG A 344 18.86 50.59 -11.82
CA ARG A 344 20.11 51.36 -11.92
C ARG A 344 20.09 52.36 -13.07
N LEU A 345 19.50 52.00 -14.21
CA LEU A 345 19.38 52.89 -15.36
C LEU A 345 18.42 54.04 -15.07
N GLU A 346 17.26 53.75 -14.47
CA GLU A 346 16.30 54.77 -14.02
C GLU A 346 16.96 55.76 -13.06
N ALA A 347 17.64 55.27 -12.01
CA ALA A 347 18.34 56.15 -11.07
C ALA A 347 19.46 57.00 -11.72
N ARG A 348 20.12 56.48 -12.76
CA ARG A 348 21.11 57.27 -13.52
C ARG A 348 20.45 58.33 -14.39
N LEU A 349 19.31 58.03 -15.01
CA LEU A 349 18.55 58.97 -15.82
C LEU A 349 17.98 60.09 -14.95
N GLU A 350 17.41 59.77 -13.79
CA GLU A 350 16.96 60.76 -12.79
C GLU A 350 18.11 61.67 -12.37
N GLY A 351 19.27 61.10 -12.02
CA GLY A 351 20.45 61.90 -11.65
C GLY A 351 20.97 62.80 -12.77
N ILE A 352 20.84 62.41 -14.05
CA ILE A 352 21.17 63.27 -15.20
C ILE A 352 20.13 64.40 -15.35
N GLN A 353 18.85 64.09 -15.17
CA GLN A 353 17.77 65.07 -15.20
C GLN A 353 17.95 66.13 -14.11
N ASP A 354 18.18 65.71 -12.86
CA ASP A 354 18.45 66.60 -11.73
C ASP A 354 19.68 67.48 -11.98
N GLY A 355 20.74 66.91 -12.56
CA GLY A 355 21.94 67.64 -12.92
C GLY A 355 21.70 68.71 -14.00
N LEU A 356 20.90 68.41 -15.02
CA LEU A 356 20.49 69.36 -16.06
C LEU A 356 19.61 70.48 -15.48
N ASP A 357 18.65 70.13 -14.62
CA ASP A 357 17.79 71.11 -13.96
C ASP A 357 18.57 72.04 -13.04
N ALA A 358 19.56 71.51 -12.31
CA ALA A 358 20.46 72.31 -11.48
C ALA A 358 21.32 73.28 -12.32
N LEU A 359 21.72 72.87 -13.53
CA LEU A 359 22.44 73.72 -14.48
C LEU A 359 21.54 74.83 -15.05
N LEU A 360 20.30 74.49 -15.45
CA LEU A 360 19.32 75.44 -15.99
C LEU A 360 18.83 76.46 -14.95
N GLN A 361 18.76 76.06 -13.67
CA GLN A 361 18.38 76.93 -12.56
C GLN A 361 19.56 77.76 -12.01
N GLY A 362 20.75 77.68 -12.62
CA GLY A 362 21.94 78.46 -12.22
C GLY A 362 22.53 78.05 -10.87
N LYS A 363 22.22 76.86 -10.36
CA LYS A 363 22.68 76.35 -9.06
C LYS A 363 24.05 75.68 -9.13
N VAL A 364 24.60 75.49 -10.33
CA VAL A 364 25.92 74.89 -10.55
C VAL A 364 26.84 75.91 -11.24
N PRO A 365 27.92 76.37 -10.60
CA PRO A 365 28.91 77.24 -11.24
C PRO A 365 29.73 76.42 -12.25
N VAL A 366 29.65 76.78 -13.54
CA VAL A 366 30.49 76.17 -14.59
C VAL A 366 31.81 76.92 -14.64
N THR A 367 32.89 76.31 -14.13
CA THR A 367 34.25 76.86 -14.21
C THR A 367 34.99 76.24 -15.39
N PHE A 368 35.25 77.01 -16.44
CA PHE A 368 36.12 76.58 -17.55
C PHE A 368 37.59 76.62 -17.09
N THR A 369 38.19 75.46 -16.87
CA THR A 369 39.62 75.34 -16.59
C THR A 369 40.36 74.91 -17.87
N GLY A 370 40.96 75.88 -18.56
CA GLY A 370 41.91 75.62 -19.64
C GLY A 370 43.20 75.03 -19.08
N HIS A 371 43.53 73.79 -19.45
CA HIS A 371 44.76 73.12 -19.04
C HIS A 371 45.74 73.02 -20.22
N PHE A 372 46.80 73.83 -20.20
CA PHE A 372 48.05 73.53 -20.90
C PHE A 372 48.98 72.78 -19.94
N GLY A 373 49.33 71.54 -20.30
CA GLY A 373 50.68 70.98 -20.13
C GLY A 373 51.14 70.42 -18.77
N ALA A 374 51.41 69.10 -18.81
CA ALA A 374 52.38 68.30 -18.05
C ALA A 374 52.10 67.92 -16.58
N GLY A 375 51.83 66.62 -16.34
CA GLY A 375 51.86 65.97 -15.02
C GLY A 375 53.27 65.49 -14.62
N PRO A 376 53.42 64.39 -13.84
CA PRO A 376 52.57 63.87 -12.76
C PRO A 376 53.36 63.66 -11.44
N ALA A 377 52.70 63.66 -10.27
CA ALA A 377 53.21 62.98 -9.06
C ALA A 377 52.12 62.71 -7.99
N VAL A 378 51.78 61.43 -7.85
CA VAL A 378 51.49 60.60 -6.65
C VAL A 378 50.88 61.23 -5.37
N SER A 379 49.70 60.74 -4.94
CA SER A 379 49.51 60.19 -3.58
C SER A 379 48.17 59.46 -3.32
N LEU A 380 48.35 58.19 -2.92
CA LEU A 380 47.62 57.26 -2.03
C LEU A 380 46.24 57.63 -1.44
N ALA A 381 45.28 56.69 -1.61
CA ALA A 381 44.26 56.35 -0.61
C ALA A 381 43.86 54.85 -0.73
N PRO A 382 43.37 54.20 0.35
CA PRO A 382 43.48 52.76 0.56
C PRO A 382 42.30 51.92 0.08
N SER A 383 42.62 50.65 -0.21
CA SER A 383 41.71 49.55 -0.50
C SER A 383 40.99 49.05 0.77
N THR A 384 39.67 48.99 0.73
CA THR A 384 38.87 48.17 1.66
C THR A 384 38.10 47.12 0.87
N ALA A 385 38.36 45.86 1.21
CA ALA A 385 37.71 44.68 0.69
C ALA A 385 36.25 44.59 1.17
N PRO A 386 35.31 44.04 0.37
CA PRO A 386 33.99 43.70 0.85
C PRO A 386 34.03 42.35 1.58
N THR A 387 33.65 42.37 2.85
CA THR A 387 33.45 41.17 3.67
C THR A 387 32.23 40.39 3.16
N LEU A 388 32.45 39.11 2.89
CA LEU A 388 31.41 38.10 2.68
C LEU A 388 30.53 37.98 3.93
N ASN A 389 29.23 38.20 3.79
CA ASN A 389 28.24 37.71 4.76
C ASN A 389 27.31 36.74 4.03
N PHE A 390 27.48 35.46 4.34
CA PHE A 390 26.51 34.41 4.06
C PHE A 390 25.28 34.68 4.92
N ASN A 391 24.16 35.07 4.30
CA ASN A 391 22.85 34.82 4.85
C ASN A 391 21.96 34.20 3.78
N THR A 392 21.82 32.89 3.92
CA THR A 392 20.86 31.99 3.29
C THR A 392 19.45 32.59 3.36
N ALA A 393 18.81 32.78 2.20
CA ALA A 393 17.35 32.94 2.15
C ALA A 393 16.69 31.57 2.32
N PRO A 394 15.82 31.37 3.33
CA PRO A 394 15.13 30.12 3.55
C PRO A 394 13.92 29.95 2.62
N ALA A 395 13.57 28.69 2.39
CA ALA A 395 12.30 28.23 1.82
C ALA A 395 11.07 28.92 2.48
N PRO A 396 9.92 29.00 1.79
CA PRO A 396 8.73 29.65 2.33
C PRO A 396 8.31 29.01 3.66
N ALA A 397 8.35 29.81 4.71
CA ALA A 397 7.84 29.45 6.02
C ALA A 397 6.30 29.39 5.99
N PRO A 398 5.68 28.51 6.81
CA PRO A 398 4.23 28.51 7.01
C PRO A 398 3.78 29.86 7.58
N GLU A 399 2.58 30.30 7.20
CA GLU A 399 1.98 31.58 7.59
C GLU A 399 2.21 31.93 9.08
N PRO A 400 2.50 33.20 9.40
CA PRO A 400 2.77 33.61 10.77
C PRO A 400 1.54 33.35 11.67
N PRO A 401 1.75 32.91 12.92
CA PRO A 401 0.67 32.74 13.87
C PRO A 401 0.00 34.10 14.15
N VAL A 402 -1.32 34.11 14.08
CA VAL A 402 -2.17 35.27 14.40
C VAL A 402 -1.80 35.78 15.81
N PRO A 403 -1.61 37.10 16.01
CA PRO A 403 -1.31 37.66 17.32
C PRO A 403 -2.36 37.24 18.37
N GLY A 404 -1.92 36.63 19.46
CA GLY A 404 -2.79 36.18 20.56
C GLY A 404 -3.18 34.69 20.58
N MET A 405 -2.69 33.87 19.64
CA MET A 405 -2.97 32.43 19.66
C MET A 405 -2.16 31.68 20.75
N PRO A 406 -2.79 31.00 21.72
CA PRO A 406 -2.06 30.18 22.70
C PRO A 406 -1.49 28.94 22.00
N VAL A 407 -0.16 28.78 22.04
CA VAL A 407 0.51 27.56 21.55
C VAL A 407 0.37 26.47 22.60
N VAL A 408 -0.73 25.70 22.53
CA VAL A 408 -0.94 24.54 23.40
C VAL A 408 -0.20 23.34 22.80
N ALA A 409 0.98 23.01 23.34
CA ALA A 409 1.79 21.89 22.85
C ALA A 409 1.22 20.51 23.24
N ALA A 410 0.47 20.44 24.34
CA ALA A 410 -0.19 19.23 24.83
C ALA A 410 -1.40 19.59 25.71
N LEU A 411 -2.43 18.73 25.71
CA LEU A 411 -3.51 18.82 26.69
C LEU A 411 -3.01 18.36 28.07
N ALA A 412 -3.67 18.80 29.13
CA ALA A 412 -3.25 18.49 30.48
C ALA A 412 -3.38 17.00 30.78
N LYS A 413 -2.52 16.52 31.69
CA LYS A 413 -2.65 15.15 32.21
C LYS A 413 -3.87 15.10 33.12
N VAL A 414 -4.92 14.43 32.66
CA VAL A 414 -6.14 14.23 33.44
C VAL A 414 -6.54 12.77 33.52
N PHE A 415 -7.13 12.37 34.66
CA PHE A 415 -7.27 10.97 35.07
C PHE A 415 -8.71 10.50 35.26
N THR A 416 -9.64 11.41 35.56
CA THR A 416 -11.07 11.10 35.76
C THR A 416 -11.95 11.70 34.67
N VAL A 417 -13.19 11.21 34.50
CA VAL A 417 -14.16 11.81 33.56
C VAL A 417 -14.50 13.24 33.98
N ARG A 418 -14.56 13.53 35.29
CA ARG A 418 -14.78 14.88 35.83
C ARG A 418 -13.70 15.86 35.38
N ASP A 419 -12.44 15.44 35.40
CA ASP A 419 -11.31 16.27 34.94
C ASP A 419 -11.38 16.51 33.42
N VAL A 420 -11.82 15.51 32.64
CA VAL A 420 -12.04 15.67 31.19
C VAL A 420 -13.12 16.69 30.90
N TRP A 421 -14.19 16.70 31.68
CA TRP A 421 -15.27 17.66 31.57
C TRP A 421 -14.82 19.07 31.99
N LYS A 422 -14.06 19.17 33.08
CA LYS A 422 -13.48 20.43 33.54
C LYS A 422 -12.53 21.05 32.50
N GLU A 423 -11.69 20.24 31.86
CA GLU A 423 -10.82 20.65 30.74
C GLU A 423 -11.63 21.27 29.58
N TRP A 424 -12.85 20.78 29.33
CA TRP A 424 -13.73 21.30 28.27
C TRP A 424 -14.42 22.61 28.65
N GLU A 425 -15.00 22.70 29.84
CA GLU A 425 -15.86 23.81 30.27
C GLU A 425 -15.09 25.00 30.86
N GLU A 426 -14.10 24.73 31.73
CA GLU A 426 -13.42 25.71 32.57
C GLU A 426 -11.94 25.87 32.19
N GLY A 427 -11.33 24.82 31.63
CA GLY A 427 -9.89 24.73 31.43
C GLY A 427 -9.18 24.15 32.66
N ILE A 428 -7.90 23.80 32.50
CA ILE A 428 -7.13 23.16 33.57
C ILE A 428 -5.64 23.49 33.44
N ALA A 429 -4.93 23.56 34.57
CA ALA A 429 -3.49 23.82 34.62
C ALA A 429 -3.03 25.09 33.86
N GLY A 430 -3.80 26.19 34.00
CA GLY A 430 -3.51 27.47 33.35
C GLY A 430 -3.84 27.52 31.84
N GLN A 431 -4.38 26.43 31.27
CA GLN A 431 -4.88 26.40 29.90
C GLN A 431 -6.34 26.88 29.85
N PRO A 432 -6.73 27.69 28.85
CA PRO A 432 -8.13 28.04 28.62
C PRO A 432 -9.02 26.81 28.38
N ALA A 433 -10.32 26.96 28.66
CA ALA A 433 -11.31 25.93 28.36
C ALA A 433 -11.25 25.48 26.89
N VAL A 434 -11.23 24.17 26.65
CA VAL A 434 -11.08 23.63 25.27
C VAL A 434 -12.25 24.05 24.38
N ARG A 435 -13.45 24.26 24.93
CA ARG A 435 -14.59 24.81 24.16
C ARG A 435 -14.32 26.21 23.61
N VAL A 436 -13.61 27.05 24.36
CA VAL A 436 -13.23 28.41 23.95
C VAL A 436 -12.14 28.34 22.88
N LEU A 437 -11.16 27.45 23.06
CA LEU A 437 -10.13 27.22 22.06
C LEU A 437 -10.72 26.76 20.72
N GLU A 438 -11.69 25.84 20.74
CA GLU A 438 -12.36 25.41 19.51
C GLU A 438 -13.23 26.49 18.88
N LYS A 439 -13.96 27.27 19.68
CA LYS A 439 -14.81 28.36 19.17
C LYS A 439 -13.98 29.48 18.53
N THR A 440 -12.86 29.85 19.14
CA THR A 440 -12.07 31.01 18.73
C THR A 440 -11.07 30.67 17.62
N TRP A 441 -10.48 29.49 17.65
CA TRP A 441 -9.34 29.15 16.77
C TRP A 441 -9.56 27.90 15.91
N GLY A 442 -10.65 27.16 16.11
CA GLY A 442 -10.92 25.91 15.40
C GLY A 442 -9.73 24.95 15.46
N SER A 443 -9.38 24.32 14.34
CA SER A 443 -8.25 23.37 14.33
C SER A 443 -6.85 23.99 14.53
N ARG A 444 -6.71 25.32 14.49
CA ARG A 444 -5.42 26.01 14.48
C ARG A 444 -4.69 25.98 15.83
N TRP A 445 -5.40 25.93 16.96
CA TRP A 445 -4.76 25.86 18.30
C TRP A 445 -4.08 24.51 18.60
N ARG A 446 -4.24 23.51 17.72
CA ARG A 446 -3.68 22.16 17.86
C ARG A 446 -2.83 21.75 16.64
N PRO A 447 -1.68 22.40 16.39
CA PRO A 447 -0.87 22.15 15.19
C PRO A 447 -0.19 20.77 15.21
N GLY A 448 0.18 20.26 16.40
CA GLY A 448 0.93 19.02 16.55
C GLY A 448 0.09 17.73 16.45
N ASN A 449 0.66 16.67 15.88
CA ASN A 449 -0.01 15.36 15.78
C ASN A 449 -0.38 14.78 17.16
N GLY A 450 0.49 14.95 18.18
CA GLY A 450 0.24 14.47 19.54
C GLY A 450 -1.01 15.06 20.17
N ILE A 451 -1.16 16.40 20.11
CA ILE A 451 -2.33 17.10 20.65
C ILE A 451 -3.60 16.79 19.84
N ARG A 452 -3.50 16.59 18.52
CA ARG A 452 -4.64 16.18 17.68
C ARG A 452 -5.16 14.79 18.09
N VAL A 453 -4.27 13.85 18.37
CA VAL A 453 -4.64 12.51 18.86
C VAL A 453 -5.29 12.58 20.25
N GLN A 454 -4.74 13.37 21.16
CA GLN A 454 -5.31 13.60 22.50
C GLN A 454 -6.72 14.21 22.39
N PHE A 455 -6.87 15.26 21.59
CA PHE A 455 -8.15 15.92 21.32
C PHE A 455 -9.19 14.93 20.75
N CYS A 456 -8.85 14.15 19.72
CA CYS A 456 -9.80 13.19 19.14
C CYS A 456 -10.26 12.11 20.13
N ARG A 457 -9.43 11.74 21.11
CA ARG A 457 -9.81 10.78 22.16
C ARG A 457 -10.71 11.43 23.20
N ARG A 458 -10.35 12.64 23.66
CA ARG A 458 -11.13 13.43 24.62
C ARG A 458 -12.50 13.81 24.09
N LYS A 459 -12.57 14.17 22.80
CA LYS A 459 -13.80 14.53 22.10
C LYS A 459 -14.89 13.46 22.20
N VAL A 460 -14.53 12.18 22.21
CA VAL A 460 -15.53 11.11 22.37
C VAL A 460 -16.23 11.17 23.73
N ILE A 461 -15.51 11.57 24.78
CA ILE A 461 -16.07 11.73 26.12
C ILE A 461 -16.90 13.02 26.19
N TRP A 462 -16.39 14.13 25.65
CA TRP A 462 -17.14 15.40 25.59
C TRP A 462 -18.46 15.27 24.83
N ASP A 463 -18.41 14.71 23.62
CA ASP A 463 -19.61 14.51 22.79
C ASP A 463 -20.64 13.60 23.47
N GLU A 464 -20.19 12.63 24.28
CA GLU A 464 -21.08 11.74 25.03
C GLU A 464 -21.70 12.44 26.25
N LEU A 465 -20.94 13.27 26.96
CA LEU A 465 -21.46 14.10 28.06
C LEU A 465 -22.46 15.12 27.54
N LEU A 466 -22.13 15.83 26.44
CA LEU A 466 -23.03 16.77 25.77
C LEU A 466 -24.33 16.10 25.29
N ALA A 467 -24.25 14.88 24.76
CA ALA A 467 -25.43 14.14 24.34
C ALA A 467 -26.34 13.76 25.51
N ARG A 468 -25.75 13.44 26.68
CA ARG A 468 -26.49 13.06 27.89
C ARG A 468 -27.12 14.27 28.59
N THR A 469 -26.42 15.39 28.64
CA THR A 469 -26.98 16.65 29.16
C THR A 469 -28.08 17.18 28.24
N ALA A 470 -27.93 17.07 26.92
CA ALA A 470 -28.99 17.38 25.96
C ALA A 470 -30.23 16.47 26.10
N SER A 471 -30.08 15.27 26.65
CA SER A 471 -31.20 14.36 26.95
C SER A 471 -31.88 14.62 28.31
N GLY A 472 -31.53 15.72 29.00
CA GLY A 472 -32.18 16.16 30.25
C GLY A 472 -31.53 15.66 31.54
N LYS A 473 -30.34 15.04 31.48
CA LYS A 473 -29.58 14.64 32.68
C LYS A 473 -28.74 15.79 33.22
N SER A 474 -28.55 15.86 34.54
CA SER A 474 -27.60 16.81 35.13
C SER A 474 -26.15 16.47 34.75
N GLU A 475 -25.26 17.46 34.80
CA GLU A 475 -23.85 17.25 34.48
C GLU A 475 -23.20 16.24 35.43
N GLU A 476 -23.54 16.31 36.72
CA GLU A 476 -23.07 15.43 37.77
C GLU A 476 -23.50 13.98 37.52
N GLU A 477 -24.75 13.76 37.13
CA GLU A 477 -25.26 12.44 36.78
C GLU A 477 -24.58 11.87 35.53
N ALA A 478 -24.40 12.69 34.50
CA ALA A 478 -23.76 12.27 33.25
C ALA A 478 -22.30 11.86 33.48
N VAL A 479 -21.56 12.62 34.29
CA VAL A 479 -20.18 12.29 34.69
C VAL A 479 -20.14 11.03 35.54
N ALA A 480 -21.03 10.89 36.55
CA ALA A 480 -21.08 9.71 37.42
C ALA A 480 -21.35 8.42 36.64
N GLU A 481 -22.26 8.44 35.66
CA GLU A 481 -22.56 7.27 34.83
C GLU A 481 -21.37 6.86 33.95
N LEU A 482 -20.65 7.83 33.38
CA LEU A 482 -19.47 7.53 32.57
C LEU A 482 -18.31 7.03 33.43
N GLU A 483 -18.19 7.52 34.66
CA GLU A 483 -17.21 7.05 35.63
C GLU A 483 -17.53 5.63 36.11
N LEU A 484 -18.80 5.32 36.35
CA LEU A 484 -19.28 3.96 36.63
C LEU A 484 -19.02 3.03 35.44
N LEU A 485 -19.27 3.50 34.22
CA LEU A 485 -19.00 2.74 32.99
C LEU A 485 -17.50 2.49 32.79
N ARG A 486 -16.65 3.44 33.19
CA ARG A 486 -15.20 3.29 33.20
C ARG A 486 -14.79 2.16 34.16
N ALA A 487 -15.47 2.01 35.29
CA ALA A 487 -15.26 0.97 36.29
C ALA A 487 -13.76 0.83 36.66
N GLY A 488 -13.10 1.96 36.93
CA GLY A 488 -11.69 2.03 37.29
C GLY A 488 -10.68 1.81 36.14
N ARG A 489 -11.10 1.44 34.93
CA ARG A 489 -10.21 1.24 33.76
C ARG A 489 -9.71 2.58 33.19
N SER A 490 -8.66 2.57 32.36
CA SER A 490 -8.14 3.81 31.78
C SER A 490 -9.19 4.57 30.92
N LEU A 491 -9.05 5.89 30.82
CA LEU A 491 -9.93 6.73 29.98
C LEU A 491 -9.91 6.29 28.50
N ASN A 492 -8.79 5.75 28.00
CA ASN A 492 -8.72 5.18 26.66
C ASN A 492 -9.65 3.94 26.52
N ARG A 493 -9.74 3.11 27.55
CA ARG A 493 -10.67 1.96 27.56
C ARG A 493 -12.13 2.42 27.59
N LEU A 494 -12.44 3.51 28.30
CA LEU A 494 -13.77 4.12 28.26
C LEU A 494 -14.12 4.62 26.85
N VAL A 495 -13.18 5.29 26.16
CA VAL A 495 -13.37 5.73 24.77
C VAL A 495 -13.66 4.56 23.83
N ASP A 496 -12.92 3.46 23.95
CA ASP A 496 -13.14 2.27 23.14
C ASP A 496 -14.52 1.64 23.41
N GLU A 497 -14.95 1.59 24.67
CA GLU A 497 -16.27 1.08 25.09
C GLU A 497 -17.40 1.96 24.53
N LEU A 498 -17.29 3.29 24.62
CA LEU A 498 -18.28 4.23 24.07
C LEU A 498 -18.41 4.09 22.55
N LYS A 499 -17.29 3.94 21.84
CA LYS A 499 -17.30 3.68 20.39
C LYS A 499 -17.97 2.36 20.05
N GLN A 500 -17.78 1.31 20.85
CA GLN A 500 -18.45 0.02 20.65
C GLN A 500 -19.96 0.11 20.91
N ARG A 501 -20.39 0.86 21.93
CA ARG A 501 -21.81 1.05 22.25
C ARG A 501 -22.56 1.82 21.16
N ARG A 502 -21.99 2.90 20.62
CA ARG A 502 -22.59 3.65 19.50
C ARG A 502 -22.80 2.77 18.25
N ARG A 503 -21.87 1.84 17.98
CA ARG A 503 -21.99 0.87 16.88
C ARG A 503 -23.12 -0.16 17.09
N ARG A 504 -23.39 -0.53 18.34
CA ARG A 504 -24.49 -1.44 18.69
C ARG A 504 -25.86 -0.74 18.57
N GLY A 505 -25.95 0.51 19.01
CA GLY A 505 -27.19 1.31 18.92
C GLY A 505 -27.61 1.65 17.48
N GLN A 506 -26.67 1.91 16.56
CA GLN A 506 -26.97 2.17 15.15
C GLN A 506 -27.49 0.93 14.38
N GLY A 507 -27.31 -0.28 14.92
CA GLY A 507 -27.81 -1.53 14.32
C GLY A 507 -29.29 -1.83 14.59
N GLN A 508 -29.92 -1.16 15.57
CA GLN A 508 -31.30 -1.42 15.99
C GLN A 508 -32.33 -0.47 15.35
N GLY A 509 -31.92 0.69 14.83
CA GLY A 509 -32.83 1.70 14.24
C GLY A 509 -33.24 1.47 12.78
N ARG A 510 -32.96 0.30 12.19
CA ARG A 510 -33.23 0.01 10.77
C ARG A 510 -34.10 -1.23 10.58
N ILE A 511 -35.26 -1.24 11.24
CA ILE A 511 -36.38 -2.13 10.88
C ILE A 511 -37.32 -1.33 9.97
N ARG A 512 -37.43 -1.77 8.72
CA ARG A 512 -38.19 -1.14 7.64
C ARG A 512 -39.66 -1.58 7.77
N VAL A 513 -40.56 -0.63 8.03
CA VAL A 513 -42.02 -0.83 7.93
C VAL A 513 -42.35 -1.02 6.45
N GLN A 514 -42.89 -2.17 6.07
CA GLN A 514 -43.47 -2.40 4.74
C GLN A 514 -44.98 -2.10 4.80
N VAL A 515 -45.37 -1.06 4.07
CA VAL A 515 -46.77 -0.76 3.72
C VAL A 515 -47.13 -1.64 2.53
N GLY A 516 -48.21 -2.41 2.65
CA GLY A 516 -48.73 -3.29 1.60
C GLY A 516 -49.61 -2.54 0.59
N THR A 517 -49.55 -2.97 -0.66
CA THR A 517 -50.56 -2.71 -1.70
C THR A 517 -51.05 -4.04 -2.28
N PRO A 518 -52.35 -4.18 -2.61
CA PRO A 518 -52.99 -5.46 -2.95
C PRO A 518 -53.12 -5.68 -4.47
N VAL A 519 -53.07 -6.93 -4.92
CA VAL A 519 -53.40 -7.38 -6.30
C VAL A 519 -54.07 -8.78 -6.22
N PRO A 520 -55.03 -9.11 -7.11
CA PRO A 520 -56.22 -9.93 -6.79
C PRO A 520 -56.15 -11.44 -7.14
N ASP A 521 -57.22 -12.14 -6.73
CA ASP A 521 -57.65 -13.55 -6.93
C ASP A 521 -57.49 -14.05 -8.39
N ASP A 522 -57.37 -15.33 -8.78
CA ASP A 522 -57.61 -16.72 -8.29
C ASP A 522 -56.98 -17.67 -9.37
N PRO A 523 -57.14 -19.02 -9.47
CA PRO A 523 -57.55 -20.06 -8.52
C PRO A 523 -56.58 -21.27 -8.39
N GLY A 524 -56.78 -22.10 -7.34
CA GLY A 524 -55.99 -23.31 -6.99
C GLY A 524 -56.23 -24.56 -7.88
N PRO A 525 -56.08 -25.83 -7.42
CA PRO A 525 -55.79 -26.33 -6.05
C PRO A 525 -54.75 -27.50 -5.96
N GLY A 526 -54.41 -27.97 -4.74
CA GLY A 526 -53.85 -29.32 -4.53
C GLY A 526 -53.00 -29.52 -3.26
N PRO A 527 -53.33 -30.45 -2.34
CA PRO A 527 -52.85 -30.41 -0.95
C PRO A 527 -51.58 -31.24 -0.70
N ARG A 528 -50.73 -30.81 0.25
CA ARG A 528 -49.72 -31.67 0.89
C ARG A 528 -49.88 -31.71 2.41
N GLN A 529 -49.78 -32.93 2.90
CA GLN A 529 -50.14 -33.39 4.23
C GLN A 529 -49.19 -32.93 5.34
N THR A 530 -49.83 -32.87 6.50
CA THR A 530 -49.45 -32.61 7.89
C THR A 530 -48.30 -33.43 8.50
N ARG A 531 -47.62 -32.74 9.44
CA ARG A 531 -47.16 -33.18 10.79
C ARG A 531 -46.06 -34.26 10.85
N GLY A 532 -45.17 -34.29 11.85
CA GLY A 532 -45.01 -33.55 13.11
C GLY A 532 -43.62 -33.87 13.68
N GLN A 533 -42.98 -32.91 14.34
CA GLN A 533 -42.71 -32.88 15.80
C GLN A 533 -42.16 -34.18 16.44
N GLY A 534 -41.00 -34.07 17.10
CA GLY A 534 -40.49 -35.15 17.96
C GLY A 534 -39.12 -34.90 18.59
N TYR A 535 -39.13 -34.20 19.73
CA TYR A 535 -38.04 -33.81 20.64
C TYR A 535 -37.04 -34.89 21.15
N ARG A 536 -35.83 -34.40 21.51
CA ARG A 536 -34.92 -34.73 22.65
C ARG A 536 -34.16 -36.08 22.72
N GLY A 537 -32.86 -35.98 23.03
CA GLY A 537 -32.10 -37.03 23.75
C GLY A 537 -30.60 -36.74 23.89
N ARG A 538 -30.08 -36.74 25.12
CA ARG A 538 -28.70 -36.41 25.54
C ARG A 538 -27.80 -37.65 25.67
N TRP A 539 -26.50 -37.44 25.45
CA TRP A 539 -25.30 -38.01 26.10
C TRP A 539 -25.32 -39.44 26.70
N ALA A 540 -24.36 -40.28 26.27
CA ALA A 540 -23.49 -41.06 27.18
C ALA A 540 -22.25 -41.63 26.46
N ARG A 541 -21.08 -41.51 27.10
CA ARG A 541 -19.83 -42.22 26.77
C ARG A 541 -19.94 -43.68 27.18
N LEU A 542 -19.30 -44.58 26.42
CA LEU A 542 -18.75 -45.83 26.94
C LEU A 542 -17.58 -46.25 26.04
N GLY A 543 -16.39 -46.35 26.63
CA GLY A 543 -15.21 -46.92 25.97
C GLY A 543 -15.21 -48.43 26.09
N ARG A 544 -14.61 -49.11 25.11
CA ARG A 544 -14.01 -50.44 25.28
C ARG A 544 -12.75 -50.57 24.43
N ARG A 545 -11.66 -50.94 25.12
CA ARG A 545 -10.45 -51.58 24.58
C ARG A 545 -10.81 -52.93 23.97
N ARG A 546 -10.11 -53.33 22.90
CA ARG A 546 -9.43 -54.65 22.71
C ARG A 546 -8.99 -54.78 21.23
N THR A 547 -7.68 -54.71 20.98
CA THR A 547 -6.74 -55.81 20.65
C THR A 547 -6.69 -56.16 19.16
N ALA A 548 -5.47 -56.07 18.64
CA ALA A 548 -5.03 -56.54 17.33
C ALA A 548 -5.20 -58.06 17.15
N PRO A 549 -5.01 -58.53 15.91
CA PRO A 549 -4.04 -59.60 15.71
C PRO A 549 -3.02 -59.30 14.59
N ARG A 550 -1.82 -59.84 14.81
CA ARG A 550 -0.70 -59.92 13.86
C ARG A 550 -0.89 -61.11 12.92
N ARG A 551 -0.44 -60.90 11.67
CA ARG A 551 0.15 -61.85 10.69
C ARG A 551 -0.72 -63.01 10.17
N ARG A 552 -0.92 -63.02 8.85
CA ARG A 552 0.03 -63.62 7.90
C ARG A 552 0.22 -62.70 6.72
#